data_AF-A0A2E6XL40-F1
#
_entry.id   AF-A0A2E6XL40-F1
#
_cell.length_a   1.000
_cell.length_b   1.000
_cell.length_c   1.000
_cell.angle_alpha   90.00
_cell.angle_beta   90.00
_cell.angle_gamma   90.00
#
_symmetry.space_group_name_H-M   'P 1'
#
loop_
_entity.id
_entity.type
_entity.pdbx_description
1 polymer ?
#
loop_
_entity_poly.entity_id
_entity_poly.type
_entity_poly.pdbx_seq_one_letter_code
_entity_poly.pdbx_strand_id
1 'polypeptide(L)'
;MVDRSDSRLILEHDATHVMFGMDTSLEQEAGLDTWLIFGCQFKWRYLRGYAQLPDIEALYKALTRDGGWFLLLKLYWKCLGLKWRIIRRTRRMIHKWPFQFPEDWLDQSVATLRARHGINILTPAERATGDLLQWSGQY
;
A
#
# COMPACT_ATOMS: atom_id res chain seq x y z
N MET A 1 8.21 -8.70 -8.88
CA MET A 1 8.89 -7.47 -9.33
C MET A 1 10.20 -7.36 -8.56
N VAL A 2 11.30 -6.91 -9.18
CA VAL A 2 12.59 -6.69 -8.50
C VAL A 2 13.10 -5.31 -8.90
N ASP A 3 13.66 -4.57 -7.94
CA ASP A 3 14.23 -3.25 -8.19
C ASP A 3 15.38 -3.31 -9.22
N ARG A 4 15.53 -2.24 -10.01
CA ARG A 4 16.75 -2.01 -10.79
C ARG A 4 17.90 -1.66 -9.85
N SER A 5 19.14 -1.86 -10.29
CA SER A 5 20.35 -1.68 -9.46
C SER A 5 20.52 -0.28 -8.85
N ASP A 6 19.83 0.74 -9.36
CA ASP A 6 19.83 2.14 -8.91
C ASP A 6 18.50 2.56 -8.26
N SER A 7 17.59 1.63 -8.01
CA SER A 7 16.25 1.86 -7.48
C SER A 7 16.04 1.10 -6.16
N ARG A 8 15.24 1.70 -5.26
CA ARG A 8 14.75 1.07 -4.03
C ARG A 8 13.22 1.14 -3.96
N LEU A 9 12.58 1.36 -5.10
CA LEU A 9 11.18 1.73 -5.19
C LEU A 9 10.26 0.56 -4.84
N ILE A 10 10.62 -0.66 -5.24
CA ILE A 10 9.90 -1.87 -4.83
C ILE A 10 10.20 -2.18 -3.37
N LEU A 11 11.46 -2.09 -2.93
CA LEU A 11 11.83 -2.26 -1.52
C LEU A 11 11.06 -1.29 -0.60
N GLU A 12 10.98 -0.02 -0.96
CA GLU A 12 10.30 1.00 -0.19
C GLU A 12 8.79 0.81 -0.17
N HIS A 13 8.21 0.37 -1.29
CA HIS A 13 6.81 -0.04 -1.38
C HIS A 13 6.53 -1.25 -0.47
N ASP A 14 7.30 -2.33 -0.60
CA ASP A 14 7.15 -3.56 0.20
C ASP A 14 7.34 -3.27 1.69
N ALA A 15 8.25 -2.38 2.05
CA ALA A 15 8.43 -1.92 3.43
C ALA A 15 7.16 -1.24 3.98
N THR A 16 6.36 -0.55 3.15
CA THR A 16 5.10 0.04 3.61
C THR A 16 4.07 -1.03 4.01
N HIS A 17 4.00 -2.17 3.32
CA HIS A 17 3.17 -3.30 3.74
C HIS A 17 3.55 -3.76 5.14
N VAL A 18 4.86 -3.92 5.39
CA VAL A 18 5.38 -4.32 6.68
C VAL A 18 5.04 -3.27 7.73
N MET A 19 5.25 -1.98 7.45
CA MET A 19 5.01 -0.92 8.43
C MET A 19 3.52 -0.77 8.80
N PHE A 20 2.61 -0.88 7.83
CA PHE A 20 1.17 -0.70 8.06
C PHE A 20 0.41 -2.01 8.29
N GLY A 21 1.07 -3.16 8.13
CA GLY A 21 0.50 -4.48 8.34
C GLY A 21 -0.58 -4.84 7.31
N MET A 22 -0.31 -4.55 6.04
CA MET A 22 -1.24 -4.82 4.92
C MET A 22 -0.71 -6.00 4.10
N ASP A 23 -1.60 -6.88 3.66
CA ASP A 23 -1.25 -7.99 2.76
C ASP A 23 -1.30 -7.55 1.28
N THR A 24 -1.11 -8.48 0.35
CA THR A 24 -1.03 -8.21 -1.11
C THR A 24 -2.32 -8.56 -1.87
N SER A 25 -3.45 -8.74 -1.17
CA SER A 25 -4.75 -8.90 -1.85
C SER A 25 -5.23 -7.57 -2.42
N LEU A 26 -6.07 -7.58 -3.46
CA LEU A 26 -6.54 -6.34 -4.12
C LEU A 26 -7.13 -5.31 -3.15
N GLU A 27 -7.90 -5.75 -2.17
CA GLU A 27 -8.48 -4.87 -1.15
C GLU A 27 -7.44 -4.32 -0.18
N GLN A 28 -6.44 -5.13 0.16
CA GLN A 28 -5.35 -4.70 1.04
C GLN A 28 -4.42 -3.73 0.33
N GLU A 29 -4.13 -3.94 -0.96
CA GLU A 29 -3.42 -3.00 -1.83
C GLU A 29 -4.16 -1.66 -1.92
N ALA A 30 -5.46 -1.69 -2.20
CA ALA A 30 -6.29 -0.47 -2.23
C ALA A 30 -6.31 0.26 -0.87
N GLY A 31 -6.16 -0.48 0.23
CA GLY A 31 -5.95 0.08 1.56
C GLY A 31 -4.55 0.67 1.73
N LEU A 32 -3.51 -0.03 1.27
CA LEU A 32 -2.13 0.43 1.32
C LEU A 32 -1.96 1.74 0.53
N ASP A 33 -2.57 1.89 -0.64
CA ASP A 33 -2.61 3.15 -1.39
C ASP A 33 -3.09 4.32 -0.52
N THR A 34 -4.08 4.06 0.34
CA THR A 34 -4.62 5.06 1.25
C THR A 34 -3.63 5.37 2.38
N TRP A 35 -2.93 4.36 2.91
CA TRP A 35 -1.82 4.58 3.86
C TRP A 35 -0.68 5.36 3.23
N LEU A 36 -0.34 5.07 1.98
CA LEU A 36 0.69 5.77 1.22
C LEU A 36 0.33 7.25 1.12
N ILE A 37 -0.86 7.58 0.59
CA ILE A 37 -1.30 8.97 0.37
C ILE A 37 -1.37 9.77 1.68
N PHE A 38 -1.92 9.21 2.75
CA PHE A 38 -2.22 9.97 3.97
C PHE A 38 -1.19 9.79 5.09
N GLY A 39 -0.58 8.61 5.19
CA GLY A 39 0.34 8.21 6.25
C GLY A 39 1.81 8.35 5.88
N CYS A 40 2.16 8.50 4.59
CA CYS A 40 3.55 8.62 4.16
C CYS A 40 3.94 10.04 3.74
N GLN A 41 5.25 10.29 3.78
CA GLN A 41 5.90 11.45 3.19
C GLN A 41 6.75 10.96 2.01
N PHE A 42 6.46 11.48 0.82
CA PHE A 42 7.09 11.08 -0.42
C PHE A 42 7.31 12.28 -1.34
N LYS A 43 8.19 12.12 -2.33
CA LYS A 43 8.34 13.07 -3.44
C LYS A 43 7.45 12.62 -4.59
N TRP A 44 6.60 13.50 -5.12
CA TRP A 44 5.67 13.19 -6.22
C TRP A 44 6.33 12.58 -7.45
N ARG A 45 7.57 13.00 -7.77
CA ARG A 45 8.36 12.43 -8.87
C ARG A 45 8.60 10.93 -8.68
N TYR A 46 8.74 10.48 -7.43
CA TYR A 46 9.03 9.09 -7.09
C TYR A 46 7.78 8.21 -7.23
N LEU A 47 6.62 8.67 -6.75
CA LEU A 47 5.35 7.98 -6.98
C LEU A 47 5.01 7.84 -8.47
N ARG A 48 5.34 8.87 -9.27
CA ARG A 48 5.15 8.79 -10.72
C ARG A 48 6.01 7.69 -11.35
N GLY A 49 7.22 7.46 -10.83
CA GLY A 49 8.08 6.36 -11.26
C GLY A 49 7.45 4.99 -11.02
N TYR A 50 6.80 4.81 -9.85
CA TYR A 50 6.08 3.58 -9.52
C TYR A 50 4.91 3.31 -10.48
N ALA A 51 4.09 4.32 -10.74
CA ALA A 51 2.95 4.19 -11.66
C ALA A 51 3.37 3.92 -13.13
N GLN A 52 4.64 4.17 -13.48
CA GLN A 52 5.20 3.92 -14.81
C GLN A 52 5.89 2.55 -14.93
N LEU A 53 5.92 1.75 -13.87
CA LEU A 53 6.48 0.41 -13.93
C LEU A 53 5.62 -0.47 -14.87
N PRO A 54 6.25 -1.21 -15.80
CA PRO A 54 5.53 -2.10 -16.72
C PRO A 54 4.65 -3.12 -15.99
N ASP A 55 5.12 -3.62 -14.84
CA ASP A 55 4.40 -4.60 -14.03
C ASP A 55 3.08 -4.03 -13.46
N ILE A 56 3.08 -2.75 -13.07
CA ILE A 56 1.86 -2.05 -12.59
C ILE A 56 0.90 -1.79 -13.75
N GLU A 57 1.41 -1.40 -14.92
CA GLU A 57 0.60 -1.23 -16.11
C GLU A 57 -0.04 -2.55 -16.56
N ALA A 58 0.72 -3.65 -16.53
CA ALA A 58 0.25 -4.99 -16.85
C ALA A 58 -0.84 -5.44 -15.87
N LEU A 59 -0.66 -5.21 -14.57
CA LEU A 59 -1.66 -5.48 -13.54
C LEU A 59 -2.98 -4.75 -13.83
N TYR A 60 -2.94 -3.43 -14.09
CA TYR A 60 -4.15 -2.68 -14.41
C TYR A 60 -4.81 -3.16 -15.71
N LYS A 61 -4.03 -3.49 -16.74
CA LYS A 61 -4.54 -4.06 -17.98
C LYS A 61 -5.24 -5.40 -17.75
N ALA A 62 -4.66 -6.28 -16.94
CA ALA A 62 -5.24 -7.57 -16.61
C ALA A 62 -6.55 -7.42 -15.82
N LEU A 63 -6.58 -6.54 -14.80
CA LEU A 63 -7.80 -6.23 -14.04
C LEU A 63 -8.91 -5.66 -14.93
N THR A 64 -8.55 -4.78 -15.87
CA THR A 64 -9.50 -4.20 -16.83
C THR A 64 -9.99 -5.24 -17.84
N ARG A 65 -9.15 -6.22 -18.20
CA ARG A 65 -9.53 -7.32 -19.08
C ARG A 65 -10.50 -8.29 -18.41
N ASP A 66 -10.27 -8.62 -17.14
CA ASP A 66 -11.06 -9.62 -16.42
C ASP A 66 -12.44 -9.11 -15.99
N GLY A 67 -12.53 -7.86 -15.55
CA GLY A 67 -13.77 -7.32 -14.97
C GLY A 67 -14.11 -5.89 -15.38
N GLY A 68 -13.36 -5.32 -16.35
CA GLY A 68 -13.58 -3.97 -16.84
C GLY A 68 -13.41 -2.89 -15.77
N TRP A 69 -13.81 -1.68 -16.12
CA TRP A 69 -13.87 -0.55 -15.18
C TRP A 69 -14.82 -0.79 -13.99
N PHE A 70 -15.81 -1.68 -14.14
CA PHE A 70 -16.73 -2.04 -13.07
C PHE A 70 -16.05 -2.77 -11.90
N LEU A 71 -15.06 -3.63 -12.17
CA LEU A 71 -14.32 -4.32 -11.11
C LEU A 71 -13.53 -3.33 -10.24
N LEU A 72 -12.86 -2.36 -10.87
CA LEU A 72 -12.13 -1.30 -10.17
C LEU A 72 -13.07 -0.43 -9.32
N LEU A 73 -14.22 -0.03 -9.88
CA LEU A 73 -15.23 0.73 -9.14
C LEU A 73 -15.77 -0.07 -7.95
N LYS A 74 -16.10 -1.35 -8.15
CA LYS A 74 -16.59 -2.25 -7.10
C LYS A 74 -15.55 -2.42 -6.00
N LEU A 75 -14.28 -2.62 -6.35
CA LEU A 75 -13.15 -2.68 -5.42
C LEU A 75 -13.08 -1.41 -4.57
N TYR A 76 -13.15 -0.24 -5.20
CA TYR A 76 -13.04 1.04 -4.51
C TYR A 76 -14.22 1.29 -3.55
N TRP A 77 -15.44 0.97 -3.98
CA TRP A 77 -16.65 1.06 -3.15
C TRP A 77 -16.62 0.08 -1.96
N LYS A 78 -16.24 -1.17 -2.20
CA LYS A 78 -16.10 -2.20 -1.16
C LYS A 78 -15.07 -1.79 -0.10
N CYS A 79 -13.97 -1.17 -0.52
CA CYS A 79 -12.90 -0.74 0.38
C CYS A 79 -13.20 0.59 1.09
N LEU A 80 -14.31 1.27 0.84
CA LEU A 80 -14.56 2.61 1.40
C LEU A 80 -14.48 2.63 2.94
N GLY A 81 -15.08 1.63 3.61
CA GLY A 81 -15.00 1.50 5.06
C GLY A 81 -13.59 1.24 5.59
N LEU A 82 -12.77 0.46 4.85
CA LEU A 82 -11.36 0.27 5.15
C LEU A 82 -10.59 1.60 5.03
N LYS A 83 -10.76 2.32 3.91
CA LYS A 83 -10.09 3.60 3.65
C LYS A 83 -10.40 4.65 4.72
N TRP A 84 -11.66 4.76 5.16
CA TRP A 84 -12.03 5.66 6.24
C TRP A 84 -11.35 5.31 7.58
N ARG A 85 -11.26 4.02 7.92
CA ARG A 85 -10.54 3.56 9.12
C ARG A 85 -9.05 3.92 9.03
N ILE A 86 -8.43 3.71 7.87
CA ILE A 86 -7.04 4.09 7.60
C ILE A 86 -6.83 5.60 7.77
N ILE A 87 -7.67 6.44 7.16
CA ILE A 87 -7.59 7.91 7.28
C ILE A 87 -7.69 8.34 8.76
N ARG A 88 -8.54 7.70 9.55
CA ARG A 88 -8.64 7.98 10.99
C ARG A 88 -7.37 7.60 11.74
N ARG A 89 -6.69 6.52 11.35
CA ARG A 89 -5.42 6.08 11.96
C ARG A 89 -4.26 6.99 11.57
N THR A 90 -4.16 7.37 10.29
CA THR A 90 -3.09 8.27 9.81
C THR A 90 -3.12 9.63 10.50
N ARG A 91 -4.33 10.16 10.79
CA ARG A 91 -4.50 11.40 11.57
C ARG A 91 -4.00 11.32 13.02
N ARG A 92 -3.77 10.12 13.55
CA ARG A 92 -3.26 9.90 14.92
C ARG A 92 -1.75 9.60 14.94
N MET A 93 -1.10 9.55 13.77
CA MET A 93 0.35 9.36 13.70
C MET A 93 1.07 10.58 14.25
N ILE A 94 2.20 10.34 14.90
CA ILE A 94 3.07 11.40 15.43
C ILE A 94 3.85 12.03 14.26
N HIS A 95 4.42 11.17 13.41
CA HIS A 95 5.16 11.56 12.22
C HIS A 95 4.78 10.67 11.06
N LYS A 96 4.62 11.25 9.87
CA LYS A 96 4.41 10.48 8.63
C LYS A 96 5.58 9.54 8.38
N TRP A 97 5.30 8.37 7.83
CA TRP A 97 6.33 7.41 7.44
C TRP A 97 7.11 7.95 6.23
N PRO A 98 8.44 8.10 6.30
CA PRO A 98 9.22 8.47 5.13
C PRO A 98 9.20 7.31 4.15
N PHE A 99 8.64 7.51 2.94
CA PHE A 99 8.63 6.47 1.92
C PHE A 99 10.07 6.06 1.56
N GLN A 100 10.95 7.06 1.44
CA GLN A 100 12.39 6.85 1.31
C GLN A 100 13.02 6.90 2.71
N PHE A 101 13.17 5.74 3.34
CA PHE A 101 13.72 5.62 4.69
C PHE A 101 15.24 5.33 4.67
N PRO A 102 16.00 5.73 5.70
CA PRO A 102 17.44 5.45 5.80
C PRO A 102 17.75 3.95 5.89
N GLU A 103 18.87 3.51 5.31
CA GLU A 103 19.30 2.10 5.39
C GLU A 103 19.45 1.58 6.82
N ASP A 104 19.98 2.40 7.72
CA ASP A 104 20.15 2.08 9.16
C ASP A 104 18.84 1.70 9.88
N TRP A 105 17.68 1.90 9.24
CA TRP A 105 16.40 1.47 9.80
C TRP A 105 16.08 0.01 9.49
N LEU A 106 16.76 -0.61 8.53
CA LEU A 106 16.65 -2.04 8.25
C LEU A 106 17.14 -2.90 9.44
N ASP A 107 18.09 -2.37 10.22
CA ASP A 107 18.60 -3.03 11.43
C ASP A 107 17.71 -2.80 12.67
N GLN A 108 16.64 -2.00 12.55
CA GLN A 108 15.74 -1.68 13.64
C GLN A 108 14.49 -2.56 13.61
N SER A 109 13.98 -2.90 14.79
CA SER A 109 12.73 -3.66 14.85
C SER A 109 11.55 -2.84 14.32
N VAL A 110 10.64 -3.50 13.61
CA VAL A 110 9.38 -2.89 13.11
C VAL A 110 8.56 -2.30 14.25
N ALA A 111 8.56 -2.92 15.43
CA ALA A 111 7.87 -2.41 16.61
C ALA A 111 8.43 -1.05 17.06
N THR A 112 9.76 -0.92 17.11
CA THR A 112 10.44 0.34 17.43
C THR A 112 10.10 1.43 16.42
N LEU A 113 10.15 1.12 15.13
CA LEU A 113 9.84 2.07 14.06
C LEU A 113 8.35 2.50 14.12
N ARG A 114 7.42 1.56 14.31
CA ARG A 114 6.00 1.89 14.46
C ARG A 114 5.76 2.79 15.67
N ALA A 115 6.38 2.49 16.81
CA ALA A 115 6.27 3.32 18.01
C ALA A 115 6.79 4.75 17.76
N ARG A 116 7.96 4.89 17.11
CA ARG A 116 8.56 6.18 16.75
C ARG A 116 7.62 7.04 15.91
N HIS A 117 6.89 6.44 14.97
CA HIS A 117 5.97 7.15 14.08
C HIS A 117 4.54 7.26 14.63
N GLY A 118 4.24 6.63 15.77
CA GLY A 118 2.87 6.51 16.28
C GLY A 118 1.95 5.71 15.36
N ILE A 119 2.50 4.73 14.63
CA ILE A 119 1.75 3.87 13.72
C ILE A 119 0.99 2.83 14.55
N ASN A 120 -0.34 2.93 14.52
CA ASN A 120 -1.23 1.92 15.05
C ASN A 120 -1.93 1.22 13.88
N ILE A 121 -1.48 0.00 13.59
CA ILE A 121 -1.98 -0.82 12.47
C ILE A 121 -3.42 -1.27 12.73
N LEU A 122 -4.11 -1.64 11.65
CA LEU A 122 -5.45 -2.21 11.75
C LEU A 122 -5.36 -3.67 12.18
N THR A 123 -6.25 -4.08 13.08
CA THR A 123 -6.44 -5.50 13.43
C THR A 123 -6.92 -6.31 12.21
N PRO A 124 -6.77 -7.63 12.18
CA PRO A 124 -7.28 -8.46 11.08
C PRO A 124 -8.77 -8.24 10.79
N ALA A 125 -9.59 -8.07 11.83
CA ALA A 125 -11.01 -7.75 11.70
C ALA A 125 -11.25 -6.35 11.12
N GLU A 126 -10.41 -5.38 11.47
CA GLU A 126 -10.47 -4.05 10.86
C GLU A 126 -9.97 -4.02 9.41
N ARG A 127 -9.12 -4.98 9.02
CA ARG A 127 -8.62 -5.12 7.65
C ARG A 127 -9.59 -5.87 6.76
N ALA A 128 -10.42 -6.74 7.33
CA ALA A 128 -11.40 -7.51 6.60
C ALA A 128 -12.39 -6.61 5.84
N THR A 129 -12.59 -6.94 4.57
CA THR A 129 -13.54 -6.29 3.64
C THR A 129 -14.61 -7.27 3.15
N GLY A 130 -14.73 -8.44 3.81
CA GLY A 130 -15.55 -9.57 3.37
C GLY A 130 -14.83 -10.41 2.32
N ASP A 131 -15.59 -11.02 1.41
CA ASP A 131 -15.02 -11.90 0.37
C ASP A 131 -14.09 -11.14 -0.57
N LEU A 132 -12.89 -11.68 -0.78
CA LEU A 132 -11.90 -11.07 -1.67
C LEU A 132 -12.37 -11.13 -3.12
N LEU A 133 -12.18 -10.03 -3.85
CA LEU A 133 -12.39 -10.00 -5.28
C LEU A 133 -11.37 -10.93 -5.95
N GLN A 134 -11.89 -11.98 -6.56
CA GLN A 134 -11.09 -12.88 -7.36
C GLN A 134 -10.89 -12.30 -8.76
N TRP A 135 -9.68 -12.47 -9.27
CA TRP A 135 -9.29 -12.16 -10.64
C TRP A 135 -8.29 -13.22 -11.08
N SER A 136 -7.95 -13.26 -12.37
CA SER A 136 -7.13 -14.35 -12.93
C SER A 136 -5.73 -14.46 -12.30
N GLY A 137 -5.21 -13.38 -11.72
CA GLY A 137 -3.87 -13.34 -11.13
C GLY A 137 -2.75 -13.42 -12.16
N GLN A 138 -3.08 -13.35 -13.45
CA GLN A 138 -2.15 -13.48 -14.57
C GLN A 138 -1.91 -12.11 -15.20
N TYR A 139 -0.67 -11.62 -15.10
CA TYR A 139 -0.21 -10.39 -15.74
C TYR A 139 1.29 -10.46 -16.06
#